data_AF-A0AA95KJ49-F1
#
_entry.id   AF-A0AA95KJ49-F1
#
_cell.length_a   1.000
_cell.length_b   1.000
_cell.length_c   1.000
_cell.angle_alpha   90.00
_cell.angle_beta   90.00
_cell.angle_gamma   90.00
#
_symmetry.space_group_name_H-M   'P 1'
#
loop_
_entity.id
_entity.type
_entity.pdbx_description
1 polymer ?
#
loop_
_entity_poly.entity_id
_entity_poly.type
_entity_poly.pdbx_seq_one_letter_code
_entity_poly.pdbx_strand_id
1 'polypeptide(L)'
;MKIVCVRLLMIGVFLHLGIAQAAPGDIYGSPSASNLIHPADLNFQANNRGLAVAEDRSNPFYAIILKTAAHCSIGEKERLRTQQLFPRNKVFVERYQCADESPVWYTNVNRQVSFMAVYAGNNLTSAKQLLKKVKQHRQFSDANIRRMQVVLEVD
;
A
#
# COMPACT_ATOMS: atom_id res chain seq x y z
N MET A 1 17.20 -4.94 -68.06
CA MET A 1 15.89 -5.01 -67.37
C MET A 1 15.86 -6.27 -66.50
N LYS A 2 15.99 -6.15 -65.18
CA LYS A 2 15.26 -6.90 -64.11
C LYS A 2 15.97 -6.81 -62.74
N ILE A 3 15.35 -6.01 -61.87
CA ILE A 3 14.98 -6.25 -60.45
C ILE A 3 16.10 -6.64 -59.48
N VAL A 4 16.59 -5.63 -58.74
CA VAL A 4 17.28 -5.80 -57.45
C VAL A 4 16.21 -6.09 -56.39
N CYS A 5 16.27 -7.28 -55.79
CA CYS A 5 15.41 -7.67 -54.67
C CYS A 5 16.06 -7.18 -53.36
N VAL A 6 15.67 -5.98 -52.91
CA VAL A 6 16.07 -5.44 -51.60
C VAL A 6 15.23 -6.14 -50.54
N ARG A 7 15.82 -7.12 -49.83
CA ARG A 7 15.23 -7.68 -48.62
C ARG A 7 15.32 -6.66 -47.49
N LEU A 8 14.23 -5.90 -47.30
CA LEU A 8 14.01 -5.09 -46.11
C LEU A 8 13.72 -6.04 -44.94
N LEU A 9 14.74 -6.32 -44.12
CA LEU A 9 14.59 -7.14 -42.92
C LEU A 9 14.05 -6.25 -41.81
N MET A 10 12.74 -6.28 -41.62
CA MET A 10 12.03 -5.62 -40.50
C MET A 10 12.50 -6.25 -39.18
N ILE A 11 13.42 -5.60 -38.48
CA ILE A 11 13.77 -5.93 -37.10
C ILE A 11 12.66 -5.38 -36.21
N GLY A 12 11.68 -6.24 -35.89
CA GLY A 12 10.65 -5.95 -34.90
C GLY A 12 11.27 -5.90 -33.51
N VAL A 13 11.44 -4.70 -32.96
CA VAL A 13 11.82 -4.49 -31.55
C VAL A 13 10.60 -4.83 -30.70
N PHE A 14 10.53 -6.07 -30.20
CA PHE A 14 9.60 -6.44 -29.14
C PHE A 14 10.06 -5.76 -27.84
N LEU A 15 9.50 -4.58 -27.55
CA LEU A 15 9.57 -3.99 -26.21
C LEU A 15 8.91 -4.95 -25.22
N HIS A 16 9.72 -5.72 -24.50
CA HIS A 16 9.27 -6.49 -23.37
C HIS A 16 8.90 -5.52 -22.24
N LEU A 17 7.62 -5.18 -22.14
CA LEU A 17 7.04 -4.62 -20.92
C LEU A 17 7.10 -5.72 -19.85
N GLY A 18 8.25 -5.80 -19.17
CA GLY A 18 8.43 -6.67 -18.02
C GLY A 18 7.50 -6.22 -16.90
N ILE A 19 6.45 -7.00 -16.64
CA ILE A 19 5.63 -6.84 -15.44
C ILE A 19 6.49 -7.38 -14.29
N ALA A 20 7.08 -6.47 -13.50
CA ALA A 20 7.77 -6.86 -12.27
C ALA A 20 6.75 -7.51 -11.32
N GLN A 21 6.93 -8.79 -11.03
CA GLN A 21 6.16 -9.47 -9.98
C GLN A 21 6.60 -8.93 -8.62
N ALA A 22 5.64 -8.76 -7.70
CA ALA A 22 5.92 -8.33 -6.33
C ALA A 22 6.77 -9.40 -5.62
N ALA A 23 7.84 -8.99 -4.93
CA ALA A 23 8.63 -9.93 -4.14
C ALA A 23 7.91 -10.25 -2.82
N PRO A 24 8.21 -11.40 -2.18
CA PRO A 24 7.71 -11.70 -0.84
C PRO A 24 7.91 -10.53 0.14
N GLY A 25 6.85 -10.20 0.86
CA GLY A 25 6.78 -9.11 1.83
C GLY A 25 6.42 -7.74 1.22
N ASP A 26 6.40 -7.59 -0.11
CA ASP A 26 6.13 -6.29 -0.73
C ASP A 26 4.67 -5.86 -0.56
N ILE A 27 4.49 -4.59 -0.16
CA ILE A 27 3.18 -3.97 0.01
C ILE A 27 2.54 -3.68 -1.36
N TYR A 28 1.28 -4.07 -1.52
CA TYR A 28 0.42 -3.59 -2.61
C TYR A 28 -0.11 -2.18 -2.30
N GLY A 29 0.73 -1.17 -2.55
CA GLY A 29 0.45 0.22 -2.22
C GLY A 29 -0.55 0.95 -3.14
N SER A 30 -1.01 0.31 -4.21
CA SER A 30 -2.00 0.87 -5.12
C SER A 30 -3.43 0.69 -4.58
N PRO A 31 -4.31 1.71 -4.68
CA PRO A 31 -5.72 1.55 -4.31
C PRO A 31 -6.46 0.46 -5.11
N SER A 32 -5.97 0.10 -6.30
CA SER A 32 -6.59 -0.86 -7.22
C SER A 32 -6.12 -2.31 -7.05
N ALA A 33 -5.39 -2.65 -5.99
CA ALA A 33 -4.95 -4.01 -5.75
C ALA A 33 -6.14 -4.95 -5.56
N SER A 34 -6.22 -6.06 -6.32
CA SER A 34 -7.40 -6.93 -6.42
C SER A 34 -7.56 -7.94 -5.28
N ASN A 35 -6.53 -8.16 -4.46
CA ASN A 35 -6.47 -9.31 -3.55
C ASN A 35 -6.59 -8.89 -2.07
N LEU A 36 -7.39 -7.86 -1.76
CA LEU A 36 -7.46 -7.33 -0.39
C LEU A 36 -8.26 -8.26 0.53
N ILE A 37 -7.72 -8.56 1.71
CA ILE A 37 -8.45 -9.29 2.77
C ILE A 37 -9.62 -8.43 3.26
N HIS A 38 -9.35 -7.15 3.51
CA HIS A 38 -10.36 -6.15 3.81
C HIS A 38 -10.07 -4.86 3.01
N PRO A 39 -11.09 -4.11 2.52
CA PRO A 39 -10.89 -2.94 1.68
C PRO A 39 -10.01 -1.85 2.31
N ALA A 40 -10.12 -1.71 3.63
CA ALA A 40 -9.40 -0.71 4.41
C ALA A 40 -7.95 -1.08 4.72
N ASP A 41 -7.48 -2.30 4.42
CA ASP A 41 -6.16 -2.76 4.83
C ASP A 41 -5.11 -2.64 3.74
N LEU A 42 -3.85 -2.49 4.12
CA LEU A 42 -2.76 -2.82 3.22
C LEU A 42 -2.64 -4.33 3.12
N ASN A 43 -2.58 -4.83 1.89
CA ASN A 43 -2.17 -6.20 1.64
C ASN A 43 -0.71 -6.24 1.17
N PHE A 44 -0.08 -7.39 1.31
CA PHE A 44 1.29 -7.64 0.88
C PHE A 44 1.42 -9.03 0.27
N GLN A 45 2.46 -9.23 -0.54
CA GLN A 45 2.79 -10.56 -1.03
C GLN A 45 3.22 -11.42 0.16
N ALA A 46 2.41 -12.40 0.55
CA ALA A 46 2.74 -13.29 1.67
C ALA A 46 4.14 -13.91 1.51
N ASN A 47 4.88 -14.00 2.61
CA ASN A 47 6.18 -14.68 2.63
C ASN A 47 6.04 -16.18 2.81
N ASN A 48 4.87 -16.64 3.23
CA ASN A 48 4.67 -18.04 3.57
C ASN A 48 4.99 -18.91 2.34
N ARG A 49 5.97 -19.80 2.53
CA ARG A 49 6.35 -20.86 1.59
C ARG A 49 5.73 -22.19 2.03
N GLY A 50 4.54 -22.17 2.64
CA GLY A 50 3.91 -23.35 3.24
C GLY A 50 4.44 -23.74 4.63
N LEU A 51 4.94 -22.78 5.42
CA LEU A 51 5.32 -23.00 6.83
C LEU A 51 4.16 -22.59 7.75
N ALA A 52 3.87 -23.40 8.77
CA ALA A 52 2.94 -23.05 9.84
C ALA A 52 3.60 -21.98 10.74
N VAL A 53 3.31 -20.72 10.46
CA VAL A 53 3.71 -19.57 11.28
C VAL A 53 2.46 -18.90 11.82
N ALA A 54 2.49 -18.46 13.08
CA ALA A 54 1.35 -17.77 13.70
C ALA A 54 1.08 -16.38 13.09
N GLU A 55 2.10 -15.77 12.47
CA GLU A 55 2.00 -14.45 11.85
C GLU A 55 2.85 -14.40 10.57
N ASP A 56 2.33 -13.73 9.53
CA ASP A 56 3.13 -13.29 8.38
C ASP A 56 3.28 -11.76 8.40
N ARG A 57 4.45 -11.27 7.97
CA ARG A 57 4.82 -9.86 8.11
C ARG A 57 5.33 -9.27 6.80
N SER A 58 4.87 -8.10 6.43
CA SER A 58 5.40 -7.39 5.28
C SER A 58 6.86 -6.94 5.49
N ASN A 59 7.53 -6.60 4.38
CA ASN A 59 8.70 -5.75 4.41
C ASN A 59 8.37 -4.41 5.09
N PRO A 60 9.33 -3.77 5.79
CA PRO A 60 9.10 -2.45 6.36
C PRO A 60 8.81 -1.40 5.29
N PHE A 61 7.83 -0.56 5.57
CA PHE A 61 7.44 0.54 4.70
C PHE A 61 7.23 1.83 5.49
N TYR A 62 7.07 2.94 4.78
CA TYR A 62 6.69 4.22 5.35
C TYR A 62 5.23 4.51 5.06
N ALA A 63 4.53 5.03 6.05
CA ALA A 63 3.19 5.60 5.93
C ALA A 63 3.20 7.04 6.42
N ILE A 64 2.23 7.81 5.98
CA ILE A 64 1.92 9.11 6.58
C ILE A 64 0.61 8.95 7.34
N ILE A 65 0.69 9.07 8.66
CA ILE A 65 -0.48 9.09 9.53
C ILE A 65 -1.18 10.42 9.27
N LEU A 66 -2.42 10.36 8.79
CA LEU A 66 -3.25 11.54 8.46
C LEU A 66 -4.00 12.02 9.69
N LYS A 67 -4.51 11.09 10.50
CA LYS A 67 -5.19 11.34 11.78
C LYS A 67 -5.16 10.11 12.68
N THR A 68 -5.32 10.34 13.97
CA THR A 68 -5.68 9.35 14.98
C THR A 68 -7.08 9.65 15.52
N ALA A 69 -7.78 8.64 15.99
CA ALA A 69 -9.13 8.77 16.53
C ALA A 69 -9.42 7.68 17.57
N ALA A 70 -10.59 7.75 18.21
CA ALA A 70 -11.06 6.67 19.07
C ALA A 70 -11.09 5.34 18.30
N HIS A 71 -10.84 4.24 19.01
CA HIS A 71 -10.82 2.90 18.41
C HIS A 71 -12.11 2.64 17.61
N CYS A 72 -11.97 2.03 16.43
CA CYS A 72 -13.05 1.74 15.47
C CYS A 72 -13.91 2.92 14.98
N SER A 73 -13.56 4.18 15.29
CA SER A 73 -14.40 5.34 14.95
C SER A 73 -14.25 5.88 13.53
N ILE A 74 -13.19 5.50 12.81
CA ILE A 74 -12.96 5.95 11.42
C ILE A 74 -13.76 5.05 10.47
N GLY A 75 -14.79 5.62 9.85
CA GLY A 75 -15.68 4.88 8.94
C GLY A 75 -15.19 4.83 7.50
N GLU A 76 -15.67 3.83 6.75
CA GLU A 76 -15.27 3.59 5.35
C GLU A 76 -15.58 4.78 4.43
N LYS A 77 -16.69 5.48 4.66
CA LYS A 77 -17.06 6.69 3.90
C LYS A 77 -16.01 7.80 4.03
N GLU A 78 -15.43 7.97 5.21
CA GLU A 78 -14.36 8.94 5.44
C GLU A 78 -13.06 8.51 4.73
N ARG A 79 -12.72 7.21 4.83
CA ARG A 79 -11.57 6.63 4.15
C ARG A 79 -11.66 6.82 2.64
N LEU A 80 -12.81 6.52 2.02
CA LEU A 80 -13.02 6.66 0.57
C LEU A 80 -12.94 8.10 0.09
N ARG A 81 -13.50 9.07 0.85
CA ARG A 81 -13.32 10.50 0.56
C ARG A 81 -11.85 10.91 0.62
N THR A 82 -11.11 10.38 1.59
CA THR A 82 -9.67 10.64 1.72
C THR A 82 -8.88 9.97 0.59
N GLN A 83 -9.28 8.76 0.15
CA GLN A 83 -8.66 8.03 -0.96
C GLN A 83 -8.70 8.83 -2.26
N GLN A 84 -9.75 9.63 -2.50
CA GLN A 84 -9.86 10.51 -3.67
C GLN A 84 -8.78 11.60 -3.71
N LEU A 85 -8.24 12.01 -2.56
CA LEU A 85 -7.14 12.97 -2.47
C LEU A 85 -5.78 12.34 -2.81
N PHE A 86 -5.67 11.01 -2.71
CA PHE A 86 -4.43 10.26 -2.90
C PHE A 86 -4.62 9.13 -3.92
N PRO A 87 -4.94 9.42 -5.20
CA PRO A 87 -5.36 8.41 -6.16
C PRO A 87 -4.29 7.35 -6.51
N ARG A 88 -3.02 7.62 -6.19
CA ARG A 88 -1.88 6.71 -6.44
C ARG A 88 -1.36 6.00 -5.19
N ASN A 89 -1.88 6.35 -4.02
CA ASN A 89 -1.39 5.84 -2.76
C ASN A 89 -2.57 5.33 -1.96
N LYS A 90 -2.55 4.04 -1.60
CA LYS A 90 -3.62 3.45 -0.82
C LYS A 90 -3.77 4.16 0.53
N VAL A 91 -5.00 4.56 0.83
CA VAL A 91 -5.44 5.04 2.14
C VAL A 91 -6.03 3.85 2.91
N PHE A 92 -5.46 3.60 4.07
CA PHE A 92 -5.78 2.46 4.93
C PHE A 92 -6.13 2.92 6.35
N VAL A 93 -6.83 2.07 7.07
CA VAL A 93 -7.34 2.34 8.43
C VAL A 93 -7.08 1.13 9.32
N GLU A 94 -6.71 1.36 10.57
CA GLU A 94 -6.65 0.31 11.60
C GLU A 94 -8.05 -0.21 11.92
N ARG A 95 -8.29 -1.50 11.64
CA ARG A 95 -9.56 -2.22 11.87
C ARG A 95 -9.38 -3.46 12.75
N TYR A 96 -8.18 -3.74 13.25
CA TYR A 96 -7.96 -4.85 14.18
C TYR A 96 -8.86 -4.71 15.41
N GLN A 97 -9.57 -5.78 15.79
CA GLN A 97 -10.53 -5.85 16.90
C GLN A 97 -11.77 -4.93 16.77
N CYS A 98 -12.12 -4.51 15.54
CA CYS A 98 -13.41 -3.88 15.26
C CYS A 98 -14.50 -4.91 14.93
N ALA A 99 -15.77 -4.51 14.96
CA ALA A 99 -16.90 -5.42 14.67
C ALA A 99 -16.87 -6.01 13.24
N ASP A 100 -16.29 -5.28 12.30
CA ASP A 100 -15.89 -5.71 10.95
C ASP A 100 -14.41 -6.09 10.98
N GLU A 101 -14.10 -7.10 11.78
CA GLU A 101 -12.74 -7.44 12.16
C GLU A 101 -11.85 -7.71 10.93
N SER A 102 -10.65 -7.15 10.99
CA SER A 102 -9.56 -7.54 10.11
C SER A 102 -8.52 -8.35 10.89
N PRO A 103 -7.99 -9.46 10.33
CA PRO A 103 -6.86 -10.19 10.90
C PRO A 103 -5.53 -9.43 10.73
N VAL A 104 -5.56 -8.22 10.17
CA VAL A 104 -4.40 -7.39 9.90
C VAL A 104 -4.26 -6.30 10.97
N TRP A 105 -3.04 -6.17 11.51
CA TRP A 105 -2.64 -5.06 12.36
C TRP A 105 -1.29 -4.48 11.92
N TYR A 106 -0.91 -3.34 12.51
CA TYR A 106 0.31 -2.64 12.10
C TYR A 106 1.29 -2.41 13.24
N THR A 107 2.59 -2.52 12.95
CA THR A 107 3.64 -2.21 13.93
C THR A 107 3.83 -0.71 14.13
N ASN A 108 4.45 -0.34 15.26
CA ASN A 108 4.86 1.04 15.57
C ASN A 108 3.70 2.07 15.67
N VAL A 109 2.55 1.60 16.15
CA VAL A 109 1.34 2.38 16.47
C VAL A 109 0.75 1.88 17.78
N ASN A 110 -0.07 2.70 18.43
CA ASN A 110 -0.82 2.29 19.62
C ASN A 110 -2.07 1.50 19.16
N ARG A 111 -2.17 0.23 19.56
CA ARG A 111 -3.30 -0.67 19.21
C ARG A 111 -4.64 -0.26 19.82
N GLN A 112 -4.64 0.60 20.83
CA GLN A 112 -5.86 1.07 21.51
C GLN A 112 -6.52 2.27 20.82
N VAL A 113 -5.96 2.78 19.72
CA VAL A 113 -6.53 3.89 18.95
C VAL A 113 -6.66 3.49 17.49
N SER A 114 -7.61 4.10 16.78
CA SER A 114 -7.67 3.96 15.33
C SER A 114 -6.83 5.05 14.68
N PHE A 115 -6.30 4.77 13.49
CA PHE A 115 -5.64 5.76 12.67
C PHE A 115 -6.03 5.58 11.21
N MET A 116 -5.97 6.67 10.45
CA MET A 116 -6.04 6.64 8.99
C MET A 116 -4.71 7.12 8.44
N ALA A 117 -4.16 6.38 7.49
CA ALA A 117 -2.86 6.64 6.92
C ALA A 117 -2.84 6.43 5.41
N VAL A 118 -1.84 7.02 4.75
CA VAL A 118 -1.57 6.82 3.33
C VAL A 118 -0.22 6.13 3.16
N TYR A 119 -0.19 5.09 2.32
CA TYR A 119 1.05 4.37 2.00
C TYR A 119 2.05 5.27 1.27
N ALA A 120 3.29 5.31 1.76
CA ALA A 120 4.32 6.24 1.28
C ALA A 120 5.54 5.56 0.63
N GLY A 121 5.48 4.24 0.42
CA GLY A 121 6.58 3.46 -0.18
C GLY A 121 7.59 2.91 0.83
N ASN A 122 8.61 2.23 0.34
CA ASN A 122 9.71 1.68 1.15
C ASN A 122 10.89 2.65 1.36
N ASN A 123 10.77 3.88 0.85
CA ASN A 123 11.86 4.87 0.83
C ASN A 123 11.50 6.14 1.62
N LEU A 124 12.37 6.54 2.56
CA LEU A 124 12.14 7.70 3.42
C LEU A 124 12.09 9.03 2.63
N THR A 125 12.89 9.17 1.58
CA THR A 125 12.90 10.37 0.73
C THR A 125 11.56 10.53 0.01
N SER A 126 11.05 9.46 -0.59
CA SER A 126 9.71 9.44 -1.20
C SER A 126 8.62 9.75 -0.17
N ALA A 127 8.72 9.19 1.04
CA ALA A 127 7.78 9.46 2.12
C ALA A 127 7.79 10.94 2.56
N LYS A 128 8.98 11.55 2.68
CA LYS A 128 9.13 12.99 2.98
C LYS A 128 8.51 13.87 1.89
N GLN A 129 8.66 13.49 0.62
CA GLN A 129 8.03 14.21 -0.49
C GLN A 129 6.50 14.11 -0.44
N LEU A 130 5.96 12.91 -0.17
CA LEU A 130 4.52 12.74 -0.01
C LEU A 130 4.00 13.51 1.21
N LEU A 131 4.72 13.54 2.33
CA LEU A 131 4.33 14.31 3.52
C LEU A 131 4.17 15.80 3.21
N LYS A 132 5.10 16.38 2.43
CA LYS A 132 4.99 17.78 2.01
C LYS A 132 3.69 18.03 1.23
N LYS A 133 3.29 17.11 0.35
CA LYS A 133 2.02 17.19 -0.40
C LYS A 133 0.81 17.01 0.52
N VAL A 134 0.84 16.03 1.42
CA VAL A 134 -0.22 15.80 2.41
C VAL A 134 -0.49 17.08 3.22
N LYS A 135 0.57 17.73 3.71
CA LYS A 135 0.45 18.96 4.52
C LYS A 135 -0.07 20.19 3.75
N GLN A 136 -0.15 20.15 2.43
CA GLN A 136 -0.83 21.19 1.64
C GLN A 136 -2.36 21.14 1.84
N HIS A 137 -2.91 19.98 2.20
CA HIS A 137 -4.29 19.86 2.65
C HIS A 137 -4.38 20.31 4.10
N ARG A 138 -5.02 21.46 4.36
CA ARG A 138 -5.11 22.05 5.72
C ARG A 138 -5.61 21.09 6.80
N GLN A 139 -6.50 20.17 6.43
CA GLN A 139 -7.05 19.14 7.32
C GLN A 139 -6.03 18.08 7.79
N PHE A 140 -4.82 18.06 7.23
CA PHE A 140 -3.74 17.12 7.56
C PHE A 140 -2.46 17.84 8.01
N SER A 141 -2.56 18.99 8.68
CA SER A 141 -1.39 19.77 9.16
C SER A 141 -0.50 18.97 10.13
N ASP A 142 -1.13 18.12 10.95
CA ASP A 142 -0.47 17.33 12.00
C ASP A 142 -0.01 15.96 11.49
N ALA A 143 -0.11 15.73 10.18
CA ALA A 143 0.34 14.50 9.57
C ALA A 143 1.83 14.25 9.83
N ASN A 144 2.19 12.99 10.08
CA ASN A 144 3.54 12.57 10.41
C ASN A 144 3.91 11.25 9.74
N ILE A 145 5.20 11.04 9.49
CA ILE A 145 5.71 9.80 8.89
C ILE A 145 5.92 8.75 9.99
N ARG A 146 5.54 7.51 9.68
CA ARG A 146 5.84 6.33 10.49
C ARG A 146 6.45 5.24 9.62
N ARG A 147 7.43 4.51 10.17
CA ARG A 147 7.94 3.27 9.58
C ARG A 147 7.22 2.10 10.24
N MET A 148 6.58 1.26 9.43
CA MET A 148 5.60 0.26 9.85
C MET A 148 5.82 -1.06 9.10
N GLN A 149 5.19 -2.12 9.58
CA GLN A 149 4.98 -3.39 8.89
C GLN A 149 3.50 -3.75 9.03
N VAL A 150 2.96 -4.41 8.02
CA VAL A 150 1.67 -5.11 8.10
C VAL A 150 1.94 -6.46 8.75
N VAL A 151 1.13 -6.82 9.73
CA VAL A 151 1.14 -8.15 10.35
C VAL A 151 -0.21 -8.78 10.07
N LEU A 152 -0.20 -9.96 9.47
CA LEU A 152 -1.36 -10.80 9.28
C LEU A 152 -1.30 -11.92 10.31
N GLU A 153 -2.31 -12.01 11.17
CA GLU A 153 -2.52 -13.17 12.02
C GLU A 153 -2.99 -14.35 11.14
N VAL A 154 -2.32 -15.49 11.30
CA VAL A 154 -2.60 -16.72 10.54
C VAL A 154 -3.13 -17.73 11.54
N ASP A 155 -4.44 -17.99 11.47
CA ASP A 155 -5.13 -19.00 12.29
C ASP A 155 -4.76 -20.44 11.91
#